data_AF-A0A9W6KXI3-F1
#
_entry.id   AF-A0A9W6KXI3-F1
#
_cell.length_a   1.000
_cell.length_b   1.000
_cell.length_c   1.000
_cell.angle_alpha   90.00
_cell.angle_beta   90.00
_cell.angle_gamma   90.00
#
_symmetry.space_group_name_H-M   'P 1'
#
loop_
_entity.id
_entity.type
_entity.pdbx_description
1 polymer ?
#
loop_
_entity_poly.entity_id
_entity_poly.type
_entity_poly.pdbx_seq_one_letter_code
_entity_poly.pdbx_strand_id
1 'polypeptide(L)'
;MYRPGRIAIAVSGGLVLSVSLIPWFWTATAVGDKVGEHTEYDTANAWQASTWWAIAVGLALVATVAAAARPDRRWVTGSALAATAVALGIVVWQWQGIPGLHDQTSAHGGLGWFAGSPDDPEVGEIVRDNLVRVDIDGLYQDVTWGLYLGVAALAGQCLILAVRTLPSGRPNSTDDAQPHPRTD
;
A
#
# COMPACT_ATOMS: atom_id res chain seq x y z
N MET A 1 12.05 8.10 -28.16
CA MET A 1 10.87 8.83 -27.64
C MET A 1 10.13 7.96 -26.64
N TYR A 2 10.15 8.31 -25.35
CA TYR A 2 9.40 7.58 -24.32
C TYR A 2 7.90 7.91 -24.44
N ARG A 3 7.04 6.89 -24.49
CA ARG A 3 5.58 7.11 -24.47
C ARG A 3 5.19 7.62 -23.07
N PRO A 4 4.43 8.73 -22.95
CA PRO A 4 4.09 9.34 -21.66
C PRO A 4 3.40 8.37 -20.67
N GLY A 5 2.75 7.32 -21.18
CA GLY A 5 2.15 6.27 -20.34
C GLY A 5 3.15 5.39 -19.59
N ARG A 6 4.32 5.13 -20.16
CA ARG A 6 5.36 4.33 -19.48
C ARG A 6 5.93 5.08 -18.29
N ILE A 7 6.15 6.39 -18.47
CA ILE A 7 6.69 7.26 -17.43
C ILE A 7 5.69 7.33 -16.26
N ALA A 8 4.40 7.55 -16.54
CA ALA A 8 3.38 7.61 -15.49
C ALA A 8 3.30 6.31 -14.66
N ILE A 9 3.32 5.15 -15.32
CA ILE A 9 3.30 3.84 -14.64
C ILE A 9 4.56 3.65 -13.79
N ALA A 10 5.75 3.91 -14.36
CA ALA A 10 7.01 3.75 -13.64
C ALA A 10 7.10 4.69 -12.42
N VAL A 11 6.67 5.94 -12.57
CA VAL A 11 6.60 6.91 -11.46
C VAL A 11 5.65 6.43 -10.38
N SER A 12 4.46 5.94 -10.72
CA SER A 12 3.52 5.44 -9.72
C SER A 12 4.06 4.23 -8.95
N GLY A 13 4.72 3.28 -9.63
CA GLY A 13 5.34 2.16 -8.93
C GLY A 13 6.53 2.58 -8.06
N GLY A 14 7.31 3.58 -8.50
CA GLY A 14 8.35 4.19 -7.69
C GLY A 14 7.81 4.87 -6.43
N LEU A 15 6.64 5.52 -6.52
CA LEU A 15 5.94 6.08 -5.37
C LEU A 15 5.46 4.99 -4.40
N VAL A 16 4.85 3.92 -4.91
CA VAL A 16 4.44 2.77 -4.07
C VAL A 16 5.64 2.19 -3.32
N LEU A 17 6.78 2.00 -4.00
CA LEU A 17 8.00 1.53 -3.36
C LEU A 17 8.51 2.52 -2.30
N SER A 18 8.61 3.80 -2.64
CA SER A 18 9.13 4.83 -1.72
C SER A 18 8.28 4.91 -0.46
N VAL A 19 6.95 4.86 -0.61
CA VAL A 19 6.02 4.90 0.51
C VAL A 19 6.02 3.60 1.32
N SER A 20 6.39 2.45 0.73
CA SER A 20 6.54 1.21 1.51
C SER A 20 7.73 1.22 2.47
N LEU A 21 8.66 2.17 2.29
CA LEU A 21 9.89 2.29 3.09
C LEU A 21 9.77 3.30 4.24
N ILE A 22 8.75 4.17 4.22
CA ILE A 22 8.50 5.09 5.34
C ILE A 22 7.80 4.34 6.49
N PRO A 23 7.80 4.89 7.72
CA PRO A 23 7.07 4.31 8.85
C PRO A 23 5.60 4.11 8.50
N TRP A 24 5.07 2.91 8.68
CA TRP A 24 3.63 2.59 8.61
C TRP A 24 3.05 2.39 10.01
N PHE A 25 3.90 1.97 10.95
CA PHE A 25 3.59 1.77 12.35
C PHE A 25 4.61 2.47 13.21
N TRP A 26 4.15 2.88 14.39
CA TRP A 26 5.00 3.41 15.43
C TRP A 26 4.51 2.98 16.81
N THR A 27 5.45 2.89 17.73
CA THR A 27 5.23 2.69 19.16
C THR A 27 5.91 3.85 19.89
N ALA A 28 5.26 4.41 20.89
CA ALA A 28 5.78 5.44 21.76
C ALA A 28 5.66 4.98 23.22
N THR A 29 6.77 4.98 23.95
CA THR A 29 6.85 4.51 25.34
C THR A 29 7.36 5.61 26.24
N ALA A 30 6.72 5.80 27.40
CA ALA A 30 7.21 6.68 28.44
C ALA A 30 8.31 5.96 29.22
N VAL A 31 9.53 6.49 29.16
CA VAL A 31 10.71 5.97 29.84
C VAL A 31 11.10 6.96 30.92
N GLY A 32 11.14 6.48 32.17
CA GLY A 32 11.69 7.23 33.30
C GLY A 32 13.13 6.82 33.55
N ASP A 33 14.06 7.75 33.48
CA ASP A 33 15.47 7.51 33.78
C ASP A 33 16.01 8.47 34.87
N LYS A 34 17.33 8.47 35.10
CA LYS A 34 17.96 9.32 36.13
C LYS A 34 17.94 10.83 35.78
N VAL A 35 17.58 11.19 34.55
CA VAL A 35 17.62 12.55 33.98
C VAL A 35 16.21 13.13 33.85
N GLY A 36 15.17 12.30 33.76
CA GLY A 36 13.77 12.71 33.79
C GLY A 36 12.85 11.66 33.17
N GLU A 37 11.61 12.07 32.89
CA GLU A 37 10.70 11.30 32.03
C GLU A 37 10.85 11.79 30.59
N HIS A 38 11.13 10.88 29.66
CA HIS A 38 11.12 11.15 28.22
C HIS A 38 10.31 10.09 27.48
N THR A 39 9.97 10.38 26.22
CA THR A 39 9.25 9.44 25.35
C THR A 39 10.20 8.89 24.30
N GLU A 40 10.31 7.58 24.22
CA GLU A 40 11.05 6.89 23.16
C GLU A 40 10.08 6.50 22.03
N TYR A 41 10.55 6.55 20.79
CA TYR A 41 9.75 6.29 19.60
C TYR A 41 10.41 5.23 18.74
N ASP A 42 9.69 4.14 18.50
CA ASP A 42 10.07 3.08 17.59
C ASP A 42 9.15 3.04 16.38
N THR A 43 9.71 2.74 15.21
CA THR A 43 8.94 2.76 13.96
C THR A 43 9.24 1.54 13.09
N ALA A 44 8.20 1.06 12.39
CA ALA A 44 8.32 -0.03 11.44
C ALA A 44 7.71 0.36 10.10
N ASN A 45 8.42 0.07 9.01
CA ASN A 45 7.89 0.23 7.66
C ASN A 45 7.03 -0.98 7.24
N ALA A 46 6.46 -0.93 6.04
CA ALA A 46 5.55 -1.98 5.54
C ALA A 46 6.17 -3.39 5.59
N TRP A 47 7.46 -3.50 5.29
CA TRP A 47 8.20 -4.76 5.18
C TRP A 47 8.52 -5.39 6.53
N GLN A 48 8.79 -4.54 7.53
CA GLN A 48 9.07 -4.94 8.90
C GLN A 48 7.80 -5.30 9.65
N ALA A 49 6.74 -4.50 9.45
CA ALA A 49 5.50 -4.61 10.19
C ALA A 49 4.61 -5.77 9.71
N SER A 50 4.54 -6.04 8.39
CA SER A 50 3.61 -7.03 7.85
C SER A 50 4.11 -7.73 6.59
N THR A 51 4.06 -9.07 6.62
CA THR A 51 4.26 -9.92 5.45
C THR A 51 3.21 -9.66 4.37
N TRP A 52 1.96 -9.39 4.76
CA TRP A 52 0.88 -9.13 3.82
C TRP A 52 1.05 -7.80 3.07
N TRP A 53 1.52 -6.76 3.75
CA TRP A 53 1.83 -5.49 3.07
C TRP A 53 3.03 -5.62 2.15
N ALA A 54 4.07 -6.34 2.56
CA ALA A 54 5.20 -6.67 1.70
C ALA A 54 4.75 -7.40 0.43
N ILE A 55 3.85 -8.39 0.55
CA ILE A 55 3.27 -9.11 -0.59
C ILE A 55 2.47 -8.15 -1.48
N ALA A 56 1.62 -7.29 -0.90
CA ALA A 56 0.84 -6.33 -1.67
C ALA A 56 1.72 -5.36 -2.46
N VAL A 57 2.76 -4.82 -1.84
CA VAL A 57 3.75 -3.95 -2.50
C VAL A 57 4.47 -4.72 -3.61
N GLY A 58 4.94 -5.94 -3.34
CA GLY A 58 5.58 -6.80 -4.34
C GLY A 58 4.69 -7.05 -5.56
N LEU A 59 3.42 -7.39 -5.36
CA LEU A 59 2.44 -7.56 -6.43
C LEU A 59 2.26 -6.28 -7.26
N ALA A 60 2.13 -5.14 -6.61
CA ALA A 60 1.99 -3.85 -7.29
C ALA A 60 3.24 -3.47 -8.11
N LEU A 61 4.44 -3.81 -7.63
CA LEU A 61 5.69 -3.56 -8.36
C LEU A 61 5.85 -4.48 -9.56
N VAL A 62 5.54 -5.77 -9.42
CA VAL A 62 5.54 -6.72 -10.56
C VAL A 62 4.53 -6.27 -11.61
N ALA A 63 3.33 -5.86 -11.20
CA ALA A 63 2.31 -5.31 -12.08
C ALA A 63 2.79 -4.05 -12.81
N THR A 64 3.49 -3.15 -12.09
CA THR A 64 4.11 -1.95 -12.66
C THR A 64 5.11 -2.31 -13.76
N VAL A 65 6.06 -3.21 -13.47
CA VAL A 65 7.11 -3.59 -14.42
C VAL A 65 6.51 -4.22 -15.68
N ALA A 66 5.55 -5.13 -15.51
CA ALA A 66 4.84 -5.76 -16.62
C ALA A 66 4.10 -4.73 -17.50
N ALA A 67 3.35 -3.81 -16.89
CA ALA A 67 2.60 -2.78 -17.60
C ALA A 67 3.51 -1.73 -18.26
N ALA A 68 4.61 -1.33 -17.60
CA ALA A 68 5.58 -0.37 -18.15
C ALA A 68 6.34 -0.93 -19.35
N ALA A 69 6.67 -2.23 -19.33
CA ALA A 69 7.32 -2.91 -20.44
C ALA A 69 6.42 -2.94 -21.70
N ARG A 70 5.13 -3.25 -21.52
CA ARG A 70 4.18 -3.46 -22.63
C ARG A 70 2.88 -2.66 -22.45
N PRO A 71 2.94 -1.32 -22.42
CA PRO A 71 1.81 -0.46 -22.06
C PRO A 71 0.66 -0.48 -23.07
N ASP A 72 0.94 -0.87 -24.32
CA ASP A 72 -0.03 -0.89 -25.41
C ASP A 72 -0.82 -2.20 -25.49
N ARG A 73 -0.39 -3.23 -24.74
CA ARG A 73 -1.10 -4.51 -24.67
C ARG A 73 -2.18 -4.41 -23.60
N ARG A 74 -3.42 -4.15 -24.02
CA ARG A 74 -4.60 -4.03 -23.12
C ARG A 74 -4.73 -5.20 -22.14
N TRP A 75 -4.47 -6.43 -22.58
CA TRP A 75 -4.49 -7.60 -21.71
C TRP A 75 -3.45 -7.54 -20.59
N VAL A 76 -2.23 -7.06 -20.89
CA VAL A 76 -1.16 -6.89 -19.88
C VAL A 76 -1.54 -5.80 -18.88
N THR A 77 -2.01 -4.66 -19.37
CA THR A 77 -2.43 -3.53 -18.53
C THR A 77 -3.66 -3.89 -17.69
N GLY A 78 -4.60 -4.68 -18.23
CA GLY A 78 -5.77 -5.19 -17.52
C GLY A 78 -5.40 -6.18 -16.41
N SER A 79 -4.49 -7.12 -16.68
CA SER A 79 -3.96 -8.02 -15.63
C SER A 79 -3.18 -7.25 -14.57
N ALA A 80 -2.41 -6.24 -14.94
CA ALA A 80 -1.70 -5.38 -14.00
C ALA A 80 -2.67 -4.56 -13.13
N LEU A 81 -3.77 -4.06 -13.70
CA LEU A 81 -4.83 -3.40 -12.96
C LEU A 81 -5.45 -4.37 -11.93
N ALA A 82 -5.81 -5.59 -12.36
CA ALA A 82 -6.37 -6.59 -11.47
C ALA A 82 -5.41 -6.94 -10.32
N ALA A 83 -4.12 -7.14 -10.61
CA ALA A 83 -3.11 -7.41 -9.60
C ALA A 83 -2.92 -6.24 -8.62
N THR A 84 -2.92 -5.01 -9.11
CA THR A 84 -2.82 -3.81 -8.25
C THR A 84 -4.08 -3.62 -7.41
N ALA A 85 -5.26 -3.94 -7.94
CA ALA A 85 -6.51 -3.91 -7.20
C ALA A 85 -6.56 -4.98 -6.09
N VAL A 86 -6.03 -6.18 -6.35
CA VAL A 86 -5.85 -7.22 -5.34
C VAL A 86 -4.87 -6.76 -4.26
N ALA A 87 -3.74 -6.17 -4.64
CA ALA A 87 -2.78 -5.60 -3.68
C ALA A 87 -3.44 -4.55 -2.77
N LEU A 88 -4.22 -3.63 -3.35
CA LEU A 88 -4.99 -2.65 -2.59
C LEU A 88 -5.99 -3.32 -1.65
N GLY A 89 -6.70 -4.35 -2.12
CA GLY A 89 -7.63 -5.14 -1.32
C GLY A 89 -6.95 -5.82 -0.13
N ILE A 90 -5.74 -6.37 -0.31
CA ILE A 90 -4.95 -6.97 0.78
C ILE A 90 -4.62 -5.91 1.83
N VAL A 91 -4.15 -4.72 1.42
CA VAL A 91 -3.82 -3.64 2.36
C VAL A 91 -5.05 -3.19 3.15
N VAL A 92 -6.20 -3.00 2.49
CA VAL A 92 -7.45 -2.58 3.13
C VAL A 92 -8.00 -3.67 4.05
N TRP A 93 -7.95 -4.94 3.63
CA TRP A 93 -8.39 -6.05 4.45
C TRP A 93 -7.55 -6.20 5.71
N GLN A 94 -6.22 -6.12 5.58
CA GLN A 94 -5.31 -6.12 6.72
C GLN A 94 -5.56 -4.94 7.65
N TRP A 95 -5.77 -3.74 7.11
CA TRP A 95 -6.14 -2.57 7.91
C TRP A 95 -7.37 -2.82 8.78
N GLN A 96 -8.43 -3.40 8.19
CA GLN A 96 -9.67 -3.69 8.90
C GLN A 96 -9.52 -4.82 9.93
N GLY A 97 -8.53 -5.69 9.76
CA GLY A 97 -8.22 -6.78 10.68
C GLY A 97 -7.40 -6.37 11.90
N ILE A 98 -6.87 -5.14 11.95
CA ILE A 98 -6.14 -4.64 13.13
C ILE A 98 -7.13 -4.43 14.27
N PRO A 99 -7.02 -5.17 15.39
CA PRO A 99 -7.92 -5.01 16.52
C PRO A 99 -7.85 -3.59 17.08
N GLY A 100 -9.01 -3.00 17.37
CA GLY A 100 -9.11 -1.72 18.05
C GLY A 100 -9.01 -1.87 19.57
N LEU A 101 -8.71 -0.77 20.25
CA LEU A 101 -8.60 -0.62 21.72
C LEU A 101 -9.69 -1.35 22.53
N HIS A 102 -10.91 -1.47 21.99
CA HIS A 102 -12.06 -2.09 22.67
C HIS A 102 -12.02 -3.63 22.73
N ASP A 103 -11.31 -4.29 21.80
CA ASP A 103 -11.27 -5.77 21.78
C ASP A 103 -10.25 -6.35 22.77
N GLN A 104 -9.32 -5.54 23.26
CA GLN A 104 -8.23 -6.02 24.12
C GLN A 104 -8.37 -5.70 25.61
N THR A 105 -9.29 -4.82 26.01
CA THR A 105 -9.63 -4.66 27.44
C THR A 105 -10.17 -5.93 28.09
N SER A 106 -10.60 -6.92 27.30
CA SER A 106 -11.15 -8.19 27.80
C SER A 106 -10.22 -9.40 27.63
N ALA A 107 -9.10 -9.29 26.88
CA ALA A 107 -8.32 -10.46 26.50
C ALA A 107 -7.04 -10.67 27.31
N HIS A 108 -6.37 -9.63 27.82
CA HIS A 108 -5.16 -9.81 28.62
C HIS A 108 -5.13 -8.81 29.78
N GLY A 109 -5.82 -9.17 30.88
CA GLY A 109 -5.52 -8.62 32.19
C GLY A 109 -4.08 -9.01 32.56
N GLY A 110 -3.14 -8.12 32.30
CA GLY A 110 -1.72 -8.34 32.57
C GLY A 110 -0.96 -7.04 32.45
N LEU A 111 -0.94 -6.26 33.52
CA LEU A 111 0.07 -5.23 33.76
C LEU A 111 1.43 -5.94 33.86
N GLY A 112 2.13 -6.08 32.73
CA GLY A 112 3.42 -6.77 32.68
C GLY A 112 4.16 -6.41 31.41
N TRP A 113 5.23 -5.65 31.57
CA TRP A 113 6.25 -5.41 30.56
C TRP A 113 6.65 -6.74 29.92
N PHE A 114 6.31 -6.93 28.64
CA PHE A 114 6.86 -8.04 27.87
C PHE A 114 8.33 -7.70 27.63
N ALA A 115 9.20 -8.27 28.45
CA ALA A 115 10.61 -8.40 28.09
C ALA A 115 10.65 -9.33 26.87
N GLY A 116 10.79 -8.76 25.69
CA GLY A 116 10.98 -9.49 24.45
C GLY A 116 12.07 -10.56 24.59
N SER A 117 11.79 -11.75 24.07
CA SER A 117 12.81 -12.79 23.98
C SER A 117 13.90 -12.30 23.03
N PRO A 118 15.20 -12.43 23.36
CA PRO A 118 16.30 -11.98 22.49
C PRO A 118 16.34 -12.68 21.11
N ASP A 119 15.50 -13.70 20.91
CA ASP A 119 15.36 -14.44 19.66
C ASP A 119 14.23 -13.92 18.75
N ASP A 120 13.40 -12.97 19.20
CA ASP A 120 12.34 -12.40 18.37
C ASP A 120 12.84 -11.17 17.59
N PRO A 121 12.54 -11.06 16.28
CA PRO A 121 12.87 -9.88 15.47
C PRO A 121 11.93 -8.72 15.81
N GLU A 122 12.00 -8.24 17.04
CA GLU A 122 11.26 -7.08 17.54
C GLU A 122 11.91 -5.81 17.02
N VAL A 123 11.12 -4.95 16.38
CA VAL A 123 11.51 -3.56 16.14
C VAL A 123 10.75 -2.72 17.16
N GLY A 124 11.32 -2.52 18.35
CA GLY A 124 10.74 -1.66 19.38
C GLY A 124 9.30 -2.00 19.73
N GLU A 125 9.10 -3.23 20.24
CA GLU A 125 7.79 -3.83 20.58
C GLU A 125 6.88 -4.13 19.37
N ILE A 126 7.22 -3.69 18.16
CA ILE A 126 6.48 -4.04 16.94
C ILE A 126 6.91 -5.43 16.45
N VAL A 127 6.03 -6.40 16.65
CA VAL A 127 6.19 -7.77 16.15
C VAL A 127 5.56 -7.90 14.77
N ARG A 128 6.31 -8.45 13.82
CA ARG A 128 5.85 -8.69 12.45
C ARG A 128 4.57 -9.54 12.42
N ASP A 129 3.59 -9.12 11.63
CA ASP A 129 2.26 -9.74 11.47
C ASP A 129 1.36 -9.73 12.72
N ASN A 130 1.84 -9.22 13.86
CA ASN A 130 1.07 -9.08 15.11
C ASN A 130 0.85 -7.60 15.45
N LEU A 131 0.08 -6.93 14.60
CA LEU A 131 -0.12 -5.48 14.65
C LEU A 131 -1.41 -5.15 15.40
N VAL A 132 -1.31 -4.25 16.38
CA VAL A 132 -2.41 -3.85 17.25
C VAL A 132 -2.37 -2.33 17.48
N ARG A 133 -3.53 -1.72 17.70
CA ARG A 133 -3.62 -0.35 18.21
C ARG A 133 -3.86 -0.34 19.71
N VAL A 134 -2.94 0.30 20.44
CA VAL A 134 -2.94 0.33 21.91
C VAL A 134 -2.69 1.76 22.40
N ASP A 135 -3.40 2.16 23.46
CA ASP A 135 -3.32 3.45 24.12
C ASP A 135 -3.57 3.19 25.61
N ILE A 136 -2.48 3.06 26.36
CA ILE A 136 -2.45 2.77 27.79
C ILE A 136 -1.47 3.78 28.42
N ASP A 137 -1.68 4.16 29.68
CA ASP A 137 -0.80 5.10 30.39
C ASP A 137 0.69 4.71 30.22
N GLY A 138 1.42 5.50 29.41
CA GLY A 138 2.84 5.30 29.12
C GLY A 138 3.18 4.44 27.89
N LEU A 139 2.19 3.92 27.14
CA LEU A 139 2.39 3.16 25.90
C LEU A 139 1.35 3.53 24.84
N TYR A 140 1.81 3.99 23.68
CA TYR A 140 0.98 4.30 22.51
C TYR A 140 1.47 3.55 21.27
N GLN A 141 0.63 2.75 20.63
CA GLN A 141 0.95 2.03 19.40
C GLN A 141 -0.13 2.29 18.35
N ASP A 142 0.27 2.79 17.17
CA ASP A 142 -0.70 3.14 16.13
C ASP A 142 -0.13 3.04 14.70
N VAL A 143 -1.03 3.22 13.74
CA VAL A 143 -0.72 3.45 12.33
C VAL A 143 -0.28 4.89 12.12
N THR A 144 0.72 5.08 11.28
CA THR A 144 1.20 6.40 10.89
C THR A 144 0.59 6.88 9.56
N TRP A 145 0.86 8.14 9.21
CA TRP A 145 0.52 8.72 7.90
C TRP A 145 1.06 7.93 6.70
N GLY A 146 2.12 7.13 6.88
CA GLY A 146 2.76 6.39 5.79
C GLY A 146 1.88 5.32 5.17
N LEU A 147 1.06 4.64 5.97
CA LEU A 147 0.10 3.66 5.45
C LEU A 147 -0.98 4.35 4.60
N TYR A 148 -1.48 5.52 5.01
CA TYR A 148 -2.45 6.29 4.22
C TYR A 148 -1.88 6.75 2.87
N LEU A 149 -0.62 7.20 2.85
CA LEU A 149 0.06 7.48 1.59
C LEU A 149 0.24 6.22 0.74
N GLY A 150 0.46 5.06 1.36
CA GLY A 150 0.64 3.79 0.66
C GLY A 150 -0.63 3.37 -0.05
N VAL A 151 -1.77 3.49 0.65
CA VAL A 151 -3.11 3.29 0.08
C VAL A 151 -3.37 4.28 -1.05
N ALA A 152 -3.05 5.56 -0.86
CA ALA A 152 -3.22 6.58 -1.90
C ALA A 152 -2.37 6.30 -3.15
N ALA A 153 -1.12 5.85 -2.97
CA ALA A 153 -0.23 5.49 -4.06
C ALA A 153 -0.74 4.26 -4.85
N LEU A 154 -1.19 3.23 -4.15
CA LEU A 154 -1.80 2.04 -4.76
C LEU A 154 -3.09 2.39 -5.52
N ALA A 155 -3.95 3.22 -4.93
CA ALA A 155 -5.17 3.70 -5.58
C ALA A 155 -4.86 4.54 -6.83
N GLY A 156 -3.86 5.43 -6.75
CA GLY A 156 -3.39 6.23 -7.89
C GLY A 156 -2.83 5.35 -9.02
N GLN A 157 -2.04 4.32 -8.69
CA GLN A 157 -1.55 3.35 -9.66
C GLN A 157 -2.71 2.59 -10.32
N CYS A 158 -3.70 2.13 -9.55
CA CYS A 158 -4.92 1.53 -10.09
C CYS A 158 -5.63 2.47 -11.08
N LEU A 159 -5.79 3.74 -10.72
CA LEU A 159 -6.44 4.73 -11.59
C LEU A 159 -5.67 4.92 -12.92
N ILE A 160 -4.34 5.03 -12.85
CA ILE A 160 -3.48 5.15 -14.04
C ILE A 160 -3.66 3.94 -14.96
N LEU A 161 -3.66 2.73 -14.40
CA LEU A 161 -3.85 1.50 -15.17
C LEU A 161 -5.27 1.40 -15.73
N ALA A 162 -6.30 1.78 -14.95
CA ALA A 162 -7.70 1.79 -15.38
C ALA A 162 -7.91 2.69 -16.59
N VAL A 163 -7.44 3.94 -16.55
CA VAL A 163 -7.52 4.90 -17.66
C VAL A 163 -6.87 4.34 -18.93
N ARG A 164 -5.81 3.55 -18.79
CA ARG A 164 -5.10 2.92 -19.92
C ARG A 164 -5.82 1.70 -20.50
N THR A 165 -6.72 1.07 -19.75
CA THR A 165 -7.55 -0.04 -20.23
C THR A 165 -8.79 0.42 -20.98
N LEU A 166 -9.23 1.67 -20.78
CA LEU A 166 -10.40 2.22 -21.45
C LEU A 166 -10.20 2.28 -22.99
N PRO A 167 -11.24 1.96 -23.78
CA PRO A 167 -11.18 2.15 -25.22
C PRO A 167 -10.98 3.64 -25.52
N SER A 168 -9.88 4.00 -26.17
CA SER A 168 -9.74 5.32 -26.77
C SER A 168 -10.76 5.40 -27.91
N GLY A 169 -11.94 5.93 -27.62
CA GLY A 169 -12.98 6.17 -28.62
C GLY A 169 -12.41 7.15 -29.63
N ARG A 170 -11.79 6.65 -30.70
CA ARG A 170 -11.70 7.43 -31.93
C ARG A 170 -13.13 7.49 -32.44
N PRO A 171 -13.75 8.67 -32.53
CA PRO A 171 -15.00 8.78 -33.28
C PRO A 171 -14.69 8.23 -34.67
N ASN A 172 -15.35 7.14 -35.03
CA ASN A 172 -15.42 6.71 -36.42
C ASN A 172 -16.03 7.89 -37.16
N SER A 173 -15.21 8.65 -37.88
CA SER A 173 -15.69 9.52 -38.93
C SER A 173 -16.26 8.62 -40.02
N THR A 174 -17.49 8.15 -39.81
CA THR A 174 -18.38 7.61 -40.85
C THR A 174 -18.83 8.73 -41.78
N ASP A 175 -17.89 9.52 -42.26
CA ASP A 175 -18.14 10.74 -43.04
C ASP A 175 -17.25 10.82 -44.28
N ASP A 176 -16.79 9.67 -44.77
CA ASP A 176 -16.60 9.48 -46.21
C ASP A 176 -17.79 8.68 -46.72
N ALA A 177 -18.94 9.34 -46.71
CA ALA A 177 -20.02 9.05 -47.63
C ALA A 177 -19.45 9.12 -49.05
N GLN A 178 -19.06 7.96 -49.60
CA GLN A 178 -18.94 7.81 -51.05
C GLN A 178 -20.38 7.78 -51.59
N PRO A 179 -20.85 8.83 -52.28
CA PRO A 179 -22.12 8.75 -52.97
C PRO A 179 -21.93 7.75 -54.11
N HIS A 180 -22.69 6.66 -54.10
CA HIS A 180 -22.91 5.87 -55.30
C HIS A 180 -23.68 6.73 -56.32
N PRO A 181 -23.15 7.02 -57.52
CA PRO A 181 -23.98 7.31 -58.66
C PRO A 181 -24.30 5.98 -59.37
N ARG A 182 -25.58 5.88 -59.71
CA ARG A 182 -26.25 4.73 -60.31
C ARG A 182 -25.65 4.34 -61.67
N THR A 183 -25.85 3.07 -61.98
CA THR A 183 -25.85 2.47 -63.32
C THR A 183 -26.52 3.38 -64.35
N ASP A 184 -25.93 3.46 -65.55
CA ASP A 184 -26.52 2.93 -66.79
C ASP A 184 -25.40 2.66 -67.82
#